data_AF-A0A6I7YVG5-F1
#
_entry.id   AF-A0A6I7YVG5-F1
#
_cell.length_a   1.000
_cell.length_b   1.000
_cell.length_c   1.000
_cell.angle_alpha   90.00
_cell.angle_beta   90.00
_cell.angle_gamma   90.00
#
_symmetry.space_group_name_H-M   'P 1'
#
loop_
_entity.id
_entity.type
_entity.pdbx_description
1 polymer ?
#
loop_
_entity_poly.entity_id
_entity_poly.type
_entity_poly.pdbx_seq_one_letter_code
_entity_poly.pdbx_strand_id
1 'polypeptide(L)' 'MDRAIPSAGRSVREEAAMTEPSEKWVDRLKELTGEPPGEKAEKFVHDLYTTAQKDLDAQRAQAEFEREE' A
#
# COMPACT_ATOMS: atom_id res chain seq x y z
N MET A 1 18.40 -43.87 20.05
CA MET A 1 18.87 -42.92 19.04
C MET A 1 17.67 -42.09 18.63
N ASP A 2 17.43 -41.01 19.38
CA ASP A 2 16.31 -40.09 19.14
C ASP A 2 16.86 -38.92 18.31
N ARG A 3 16.47 -38.84 17.04
CA ARG A 3 16.87 -37.74 16.15
C ARG A 3 15.88 -36.60 16.31
N ALA A 4 16.26 -35.60 17.10
CA ALA A 4 15.59 -34.30 17.14
C ALA A 4 15.62 -33.68 15.73
N ILE A 5 14.44 -33.42 15.17
CA ILE A 5 14.29 -32.60 13.97
C ILE A 5 14.30 -31.14 14.43
N PRO A 6 15.26 -30.29 14.01
CA PRO A 6 15.13 -28.87 14.24
C PRO A 6 13.98 -28.35 13.38
N SER A 7 12.87 -28.02 14.03
CA SER A 7 11.80 -27.22 13.47
C SER A 7 12.33 -25.80 13.24
N ALA A 8 13.10 -25.62 12.15
CA ALA A 8 13.29 -24.33 11.51
C ALA A 8 12.01 -24.00 10.73
N GLY A 9 10.91 -23.85 11.47
CA GLY A 9 9.67 -23.29 10.97
C GLY A 9 9.87 -21.81 10.76
N ARG A 10 10.36 -21.45 9.56
CA ARG A 10 9.83 -20.34 8.77
C ARG A 10 9.41 -19.08 9.56
N SER A 11 10.37 -18.38 10.15
CA SER A 11 10.25 -16.93 10.41
C SER A 11 11.16 -16.17 9.44
N VAL A 12 10.99 -16.42 8.14
CA VAL A 12 11.47 -15.54 7.05
C VAL A 12 10.26 -14.88 6.38
N ARG A 13 9.15 -14.71 7.13
CA ARG A 13 7.92 -14.11 6.61
C ARG A 13 7.32 -13.05 7.53
N GLU A 14 8.11 -12.53 8.46
CA GLU A 14 7.68 -11.52 9.43
C GLU A 14 8.38 -10.16 9.26
N GLU A 15 9.18 -10.02 8.21
CA GLU A 15 9.65 -8.73 7.68
C GLU A 15 9.18 -8.58 6.22
N ALA A 16 7.91 -8.86 5.94
CA ALA A 16 7.21 -7.96 5.02
C ALA A 16 7.09 -6.65 5.79
N ALA A 17 8.17 -5.87 5.76
CA ALA A 17 8.30 -4.58 6.39
C ALA A 17 6.99 -3.82 6.17
N MET A 18 6.42 -3.28 7.25
CA MET A 18 5.24 -2.43 7.22
C MET A 18 5.60 -1.10 6.54
N THR A 19 5.94 -1.16 5.27
CA THR A 19 6.09 -0.02 4.39
C THR A 19 4.67 0.40 4.02
N GLU A 20 4.30 1.63 4.37
CA GLU A 20 2.99 2.18 4.09
C GLU A 20 2.69 2.06 2.58
N PRO A 21 1.42 1.87 2.18
CA PRO A 21 1.07 1.77 0.77
C PRO A 21 1.61 2.93 -0.08
N SER A 22 1.67 4.13 0.51
CA SER A 22 2.25 5.35 -0.05
C SER A 22 3.74 5.19 -0.37
N GLU A 23 4.54 4.65 0.54
CA GLU A 23 5.98 4.48 0.36
C GLU A 23 6.30 3.57 -0.84
N LYS A 24 5.54 2.49 -1.05
CA LYS A 24 5.72 1.60 -2.23
C LYS A 24 5.48 2.31 -3.56
N TRP A 25 4.54 3.25 -3.59
CA TRP A 25 4.25 4.03 -4.79
C TRP A 25 5.28 5.13 -5.02
N VAL A 26 5.85 5.68 -3.95
CA VAL A 26 6.98 6.60 -4.02
C VAL A 26 8.23 5.91 -4.58
N ASP A 27 8.53 4.68 -4.12
CA ASP A 27 9.61 3.86 -4.69
C ASP A 27 9.38 3.52 -6.16
N ARG A 28 8.14 3.18 -6.56
CA ARG A 28 7.82 2.99 -8.00
C ARG A 28 8.01 4.26 -8.81
N LEU A 29 7.71 5.43 -8.25
CA LEU A 29 7.92 6.71 -8.93
C LEU A 29 9.42 6.93 -9.20
N LYS A 30 10.27 6.60 -8.22
CA LYS A 30 11.73 6.61 -8.36
C LYS A 30 12.22 5.68 -9.48
N GLU A 31 11.67 4.47 -9.59
CA GLU A 31 12.04 3.52 -10.65
C GLU A 31 11.71 4.06 -12.05
N LEU A 32 10.64 4.84 -12.18
CA LEU A 32 10.20 5.42 -13.46
C LEU A 32 10.96 6.69 -13.85
N THR A 33 11.27 7.55 -12.88
CA THR A 33 11.93 8.83 -13.13
C THR A 33 13.45 8.74 -13.08
N GLY A 34 14.00 7.72 -12.40
CA GLY A 34 15.43 7.61 -12.12
C GLY A 34 15.94 8.65 -11.12
N GLU A 35 15.06 9.47 -10.55
CA GLU A 35 15.41 10.54 -9.61
C GLU A 35 15.00 10.14 -8.19
N PRO A 36 15.83 10.40 -7.16
CA PRO A 36 15.46 10.11 -5.78
C PRO A 36 14.15 10.83 -5.43
N PRO A 37 13.19 10.14 -4.81
CA PRO A 37 11.94 10.74 -4.41
C PRO A 37 12.24 11.73 -3.28
N GLY A 38 11.86 12.98 -3.50
CA GLY A 38 11.82 13.99 -2.45
C GLY A 38 10.39 14.23 -1.98
N GLU A 39 10.24 15.22 -1.11
CA GLU A 39 8.96 15.63 -0.50
C GLU A 39 7.81 15.84 -1.53
N LYS A 40 8.16 16.22 -2.77
CA LYS A 40 7.20 16.35 -3.89
C LYS A 40 6.61 15.02 -4.36
N ALA A 41 7.40 13.96 -4.38
CA ALA A 41 6.97 12.62 -4.78
C ALA A 41 6.01 12.02 -3.75
N GLU A 42 6.35 12.17 -2.47
CA GLU A 42 5.50 11.73 -1.34
C GLU A 42 4.16 12.47 -1.36
N LYS A 43 4.20 13.80 -1.51
CA LYS A 43 2.99 14.61 -1.63
C LYS A 43 2.13 14.21 -2.83
N PHE A 44 2.75 13.96 -3.99
CA PHE A 44 2.03 13.53 -5.19
C PHE A 44 1.27 12.21 -4.95
N VAL A 45 1.94 11.21 -4.37
CA VAL A 45 1.32 9.91 -4.08
C VAL A 45 0.19 10.06 -3.05
N HIS A 46 0.38 10.89 -2.02
CA HIS A 46 -0.63 11.19 -1.03
C HIS A 46 -1.87 11.87 -1.65
N ASP A 47 -1.67 12.87 -2.51
CA ASP A 47 -2.74 13.61 -3.20
C ASP A 47 -3.52 12.68 -4.16
N LEU A 48 -2.81 11.79 -4.86
CA LEU A 48 -3.42 10.76 -5.71
C LEU A 48 -4.32 9.84 -4.90
N TYR A 49 -3.83 9.32 -3.78
CA TYR A 49 -4.59 8.40 -2.93
C TYR A 49 -5.83 9.09 -2.33
N THR A 50 -5.65 10.32 -1.84
CA THR A 50 -6.75 11.14 -1.29
C THR A 50 -7.85 11.38 -2.33
N THR A 51 -7.47 11.65 -3.58
CA THR A 51 -8.42 11.90 -4.67
C THR A 51 -9.17 10.62 -5.04
N ALA A 52 -8.46 9.49 -5.17
CA ALA A 52 -9.08 8.20 -5.45
C ALA A 52 -10.07 7.77 -4.35
N GLN A 53 -9.71 8.03 -3.09
CA GLN A 53 -10.59 7.70 -1.97
C GLN A 53 -11.87 8.54 -1.98
N LYS A 54 -11.78 9.85 -2.25
CA LYS A 54 -12.96 10.71 -2.40
C LYS A 54 -13.88 10.26 -3.53
N ASP A 55 -13.32 9.81 -4.66
CA ASP A 55 -14.10 9.32 -5.79
C ASP A 55 -14.84 8.03 -5.43
N LEU A 56 -14.18 7.09 -4.74
CA LEU A 56 -14.82 5.88 -4.23
C LEU A 56 -15.91 6.18 -3.20
N ASP A 57 -15.70 7.14 -2.32
CA ASP A 57 -16.69 7.54 -1.32
C ASP A 57 -17.91 8.22 -1.98
N ALA A 58 -17.70 9.02 -3.02
CA ALA A 58 -18.79 9.60 -3.82
C ALA A 58 -19.59 8.51 -4.56
N GLN A 59 -18.91 7.53 -5.17
CA GLN A 59 -19.56 6.40 -5.82
C GLN A 59 -20.38 5.56 -4.81
N ARG A 60 -19.87 5.34 -3.60
CA ARG A 60 -20.60 4.63 -2.53
C ARG A 60 -21.83 5.40 -2.08
N ALA A 61 -21.69 6.70 -1.83
CA ALA A 61 -22.81 7.55 -1.44
C ALA A 61 -23.92 7.55 -2.51
N GLN A 62 -23.53 7.60 -3.79
CA GLN A 62 -24.48 7.50 -4.90
C GLN A 62 -25.20 6.15 -4.94
N ALA A 63 -24.44 5.05 -4.80
CA ALA A 63 -25.00 3.70 -4.82
C ALA A 63 -25.92 3.41 -3.62
N GLU A 64 -25.66 4.02 -2.47
CA GLU A 64 -26.54 3.96 -1.29
C GLU A 64 -27.84 4.74 -1.52
N PHE A 65 -27.75 5.95 -2.08
CA PHE A 65 -28.92 6.76 -2.43
C PHE A 65 -29.87 6.05 -3.40
N GLU A 66 -29.34 5.44 -4.47
CA GLU A 66 -30.13 4.67 -5.44
C GLU A 66 -30.79 3.42 -4.88
N ARG A 67 -30.36 2.96 -3.70
CA ARG A 67 -30.92 1.78 -3.03
C ARG A 67 -32.06 2.12 -2.07
N GLU A 68 -32.15 3.39 -1.66
CA GLU A 68 -33.13 3.90 -0.70
C GLU A 68 -34.33 4.59 -1.38
N GLU A 69 -34.22 4.98 -2.66
CA GLU A 69 -35.33 5.41 -3.54
C GLU A 69 -36.03 4.24 -4.26
#